data_AF-A0A2D8TS76-F1
#
_entry.id   AF-A0A2D8TS76-F1
#
_cell.length_a   1.000
_cell.length_b   1.000
_cell.length_c   1.000
_cell.angle_alpha   90.00
_cell.angle_beta   90.00
_cell.angle_gamma   90.00
#
_symmetry.space_group_name_H-M   'P 1'
#
loop_
_entity.id
_entity.type
_entity.pdbx_description
1 polymer ?
#
loop_
_entity_poly.entity_id
_entity_poly.type
_entity_poly.pdbx_seq_one_letter_code
_entity_poly.pdbx_strand_id
1 'polypeptide(L)' 'ADWDQIERSDDNAILNTLAMVCPFDVAEKQALLEAEGISRRADLLVAMMEMALHEDDGQNDARH' A
#
# COMPACT_ATOMS: atom_id res chain seq x y z
N ALA A 1 -2.82 -20.46 -6.97
CA ALA A 1 -4.02 -19.87 -7.60
C ALA A 1 -3.98 -18.34 -7.56
N ASP A 2 -3.99 -17.69 -6.39
CA ASP A 2 -3.87 -16.20 -6.33
C ASP A 2 -2.46 -15.69 -6.65
N TRP A 3 -1.42 -16.35 -6.13
CA TRP A 3 -0.03 -15.99 -6.43
C TRP A 3 0.32 -16.11 -7.91
N ASP A 4 -0.18 -17.14 -8.60
CA ASP A 4 0.01 -17.31 -10.04
C ASP A 4 -0.65 -16.20 -10.87
N GLN A 5 -1.74 -15.60 -10.36
CA GLN A 5 -2.38 -14.44 -11.00
C GLN A 5 -1.59 -13.16 -10.76
N ILE A 6 -1.03 -12.99 -9.56
CA ILE A 6 -0.18 -11.83 -9.23
C ILE A 6 1.07 -11.83 -10.11
N GLU A 7 1.75 -12.97 -10.24
CA GLU A 7 2.97 -13.09 -11.09
C GLU A 7 2.71 -12.81 -12.58
N ARG A 8 1.47 -12.91 -13.04
CA ARG A 8 1.06 -12.67 -14.43
C ARG A 8 0.39 -11.31 -14.63
N SER A 9 0.14 -10.57 -13.56
CA SER A 9 -0.53 -9.28 -13.61
C SER A 9 0.47 -8.17 -13.93
N ASP A 10 -0.02 -7.13 -14.61
CA ASP A 10 0.76 -5.91 -14.81
C ASP A 10 0.95 -5.18 -13.47
N ASP A 11 2.16 -4.70 -13.21
CA ASP A 11 2.50 -3.99 -11.98
C ASP A 11 1.55 -2.81 -11.72
N ASN A 12 1.09 -2.11 -12.76
CA ASN A 12 0.14 -0.99 -12.58
C ASN A 12 -1.23 -1.50 -12.14
N ALA A 13 -1.66 -2.65 -12.66
CA ALA A 13 -2.93 -3.25 -12.26
C ALA A 13 -2.88 -3.69 -10.78
N ILE A 14 -1.75 -4.24 -10.34
CA ILE A 14 -1.52 -4.60 -8.93
C ILE A 14 -1.58 -3.34 -8.07
N LEU A 15 -0.78 -2.31 -8.38
CA LEU A 15 -0.73 -1.08 -7.59
C LEU A 15 -2.09 -0.37 -7.53
N ASN A 16 -2.81 -0.29 -8.65
CA ASN A 16 -4.14 0.31 -8.67
C ASN A 16 -5.14 -0.48 -7.82
N THR A 17 -5.08 -1.82 -7.88
CA THR A 17 -5.96 -2.68 -7.08
C THR A 17 -5.67 -2.50 -5.59
N LEU A 18 -4.40 -2.49 -5.20
CA LEU A 18 -4.00 -2.24 -3.81
C LEU A 18 -4.48 -0.86 -3.34
N ALA A 19 -4.27 0.20 -4.13
CA ALA A 19 -4.74 1.54 -3.78
C ALA A 19 -6.27 1.66 -3.61
N MET A 20 -7.06 0.81 -4.29
CA MET A 20 -8.52 0.78 -4.14
C MET A 20 -9.00 -0.05 -2.94
N VAL A 21 -8.32 -1.16 -2.65
CA VAL A 21 -8.73 -2.11 -1.60
C VAL A 21 -8.21 -1.68 -0.23
N CYS A 22 -7.03 -1.07 -0.17
CA CYS A 22 -6.46 -0.59 1.07
C CYS A 22 -7.26 0.61 1.62
N PRO A 23 -7.45 0.68 2.95
CA PRO A 23 -8.25 1.72 3.60
C PRO A 23 -7.50 3.06 3.71
N PHE A 24 -6.86 3.50 2.62
CA PHE A 24 -6.10 4.74 2.59
C PHE A 24 -7.02 5.96 2.69
N ASP A 25 -6.52 6.96 3.42
CA ASP A 25 -7.17 8.26 3.54
C ASP A 25 -7.01 9.08 2.24
N VAL A 26 -7.56 10.30 2.25
CA VAL A 26 -7.50 11.18 1.07
C VAL A 26 -6.07 11.62 0.76
N ALA A 27 -5.25 11.91 1.78
CA ALA A 27 -3.90 12.40 1.60
C ALA A 27 -2.97 11.31 1.06
N GLU A 28 -3.09 10.09 1.58
CA GLU A 28 -2.35 8.91 1.12
C GLU A 28 -2.70 8.59 -0.34
N LYS A 29 -3.99 8.64 -0.70
CA LYS A 29 -4.43 8.46 -2.09
C LYS A 29 -3.89 9.54 -3.02
N GLN A 30 -3.83 10.80 -2.59
CA GLN A 30 -3.22 11.87 -3.39
C GLN A 30 -1.71 11.63 -3.57
N ALA A 31 -1.00 11.25 -2.52
CA ALA A 31 0.44 10.98 -2.61
C ALA A 31 0.75 9.82 -3.59
N LEU A 32 -0.09 8.79 -3.64
CA LEU A 32 0.03 7.71 -4.65
C LEU A 32 -0.20 8.22 -6.08
N LEU A 33 -1.13 9.15 -6.29
CA LEU A 33 -1.40 9.76 -7.61
C LEU A 33 -0.27 10.69 -8.06
N GLU A 34 0.31 11.44 -7.13
CA GLU A 34 1.41 12.38 -7.37
C GLU A 34 2.78 11.69 -7.52
N ALA A 35 2.90 10.42 -7.12
CA ALA A 35 4.13 9.66 -7.26
C ALA A 35 4.55 9.53 -8.73
N GLU A 36 5.79 9.97 -9.03
CA GLU A 36 6.36 9.96 -10.37
C GLU A 36 6.75 8.54 -10.82
N GLY A 37 5.85 7.92 -11.56
CA GLY A 37 6.07 6.61 -12.16
C GLY A 37 5.86 5.44 -11.20
N ILE A 38 5.98 4.24 -11.77
CA ILE A 38 5.52 3.01 -11.12
C ILE A 38 6.37 2.61 -9.91
N SER A 39 7.70 2.72 -10.03
CA SER A 39 8.62 2.36 -8.95
C SER A 39 8.44 3.27 -7.74
N ARG A 40 8.32 4.59 -7.95
CA ARG A 40 8.11 5.53 -6.85
C ARG A 40 6.78 5.31 -6.14
N ARG A 41 5.74 4.96 -6.90
CA ARG A 41 4.42 4.62 -6.35
C ARG A 41 4.47 3.33 -5.53
N ALA A 42 5.20 2.30 -6.00
CA ALA A 42 5.38 1.06 -5.27
C ALA A 42 6.12 1.29 -3.94
N ASP A 43 7.24 2.03 -3.96
CA ASP A 43 7.99 2.36 -2.75
C ASP A 43 7.12 3.10 -1.73
N LEU A 44 6.32 4.05 -2.19
CA LEU A 44 5.41 4.82 -1.35
C LEU A 44 4.32 3.94 -0.73
N LEU A 45 3.75 3.03 -1.51
CA LEU A 45 2.72 2.10 -1.05
C LEU A 45 3.27 1.13 0.01
N VAL A 46 4.48 0.61 -0.18
CA VAL A 46 5.17 -0.20 0.82
C VAL A 46 5.40 0.59 2.11
N ALA A 47 5.93 1.81 2.00
CA ALA A 47 6.17 2.66 3.17
C ALA A 47 4.89 2.96 3.97
N MET A 48 3.77 3.24 3.29
CA MET A 48 2.46 3.45 3.93
C MET A 48 1.99 2.20 4.67
N MET A 49 2.10 1.02 4.07
CA MET A 49 1.73 -0.24 4.70
C MET A 49 2.61 -0.54 5.92
N GLU A 50 3.92 -0.30 5.83
CA GLU A 50 4.85 -0.48 6.95
C GLU A 50 4.52 0.45 8.11
N MET A 51 4.21 1.72 7.85
CA MET A 51 3.79 2.68 8.88
C MET A 51 2.51 2.23 9.58
N ALA A 52 1.51 1.79 8.81
CA ALA A 52 0.24 1.31 9.37
C ALA A 52 0.41 0.08 10.27
N LEU A 53 1.31 -0.85 9.92
CA LEU A 53 1.63 -2.02 10.77
C LEU A 53 2.31 -1.60 12.09
N HIS A 54 3.23 -0.64 12.04
CA HIS A 54 3.90 -0.14 13.25
C HIS A 54 2.96 0.65 14.18
N GLU A 55 1.97 1.35 13.63
CA GLU A 55 0.94 2.02 14.42
C GLU A 55 0.07 1.02 15.20
N ASP A 56 -0.30 -0.11 14.57
CA ASP A 56 -1.11 -1.15 15.20
C ASP A 56 -0.33 -1.87 16.34
N ASP A 57 0.95 -2.19 16.10
CA ASP A 57 1.82 -2.80 17.12
C ASP A 57 2.01 -1.89 18.35
N GLY A 58 2.20 -0.58 18.14
CA GLY A 58 2.31 0.40 19.23
C GLY A 58 1.01 0.59 20.02
N GLN A 59 -0.15 0.41 19.38
CA GLN A 59 -1.46 0.45 20.04
C GLN A 59 -1.72 -0.79 20.92
N ASN A 60 -1.13 -1.94 20.58
CA ASN A 60 -1.29 -3.18 21.31
C ASN A 60 -0.42 -3.23 22.57
N ASP A 61 0.79 -2.69 22.52
CA ASP A 61 1.68 -2.60 23.70
C ASP A 61 1.21 -1.56 24.74
N ALA A 62 0.53 -0.49 24.33
CA ALA A 62 -0.01 0.51 25.24
C ALA A 62 -1.23 0.05 26.06
N ARG A 63 -1.73 -1.17 25.81
CA ARG A 63 -2.92 -1.75 26.47
C ARG A 63 -2.60 -2.78 27.57
N HIS A 64 -1.34 -2.98 27.92
CA HIS A 64 -0.92 -3.84 29.05
C HIS A 64 -0.44 -3.04 30.27
#